data_AF-A0A3Q1FAV3-F1
#
_entry.id   AF-A0A3Q1FAV3-F1
#
_cell.length_a   1.000
_cell.length_b   1.000
_cell.length_c   1.000
_cell.angle_alpha   90.00
_cell.angle_beta   90.00
_cell.angle_gamma   90.00
#
_symmetry.space_group_name_H-M   'P 1'
#
loop_
_entity.id
_entity.type
_entity.pdbx_description
1 polymer ?
#
loop_
_entity_poly.entity_id
_entity_poly.type
_entity_poly.pdbx_seq_one_letter_code
_entity_poly.pdbx_strand_id
1 'polypeptide(L)'
;VTRSYTTTKEKMSFIKVDATSDFSIHNLPYGIFSTSDNPKHRIGVAIGDQILDLSVIKSLFRGPVISKHQDVFDQPTLNAFMALGYEAWKETRKTLQVLLSDCESTLKDDVSLRSRAFVHQSAATMHLPADIGDYTDFYSSRDHATNVGIMFRGKENALMPNWLRLPVGYHGRASSVIVSGTPIRRPSGQTRPDQTKPPVFGPSKQLDIELEMAFFVGGGNRLGEPIPINKAHEHIFGMVLMNDWSGKNLYASHQYHPYCTLQNPLLGHFGSLLEAAASTSTLPQHDWL
;
A
#
# COMPACT_ATOMS: atom_id res chain seq x y z
N VAL A 1 -13.60 -34.64 24.32
CA VAL A 1 -14.07 -33.32 24.79
C VAL A 1 -14.54 -32.53 23.59
N THR A 2 -15.84 -32.60 23.31
CA THR A 2 -16.52 -31.87 22.24
C THR A 2 -16.43 -30.37 22.52
N ARG A 3 -15.66 -29.63 21.71
CA ARG A 3 -15.60 -28.16 21.80
C ARG A 3 -16.94 -27.59 21.34
N SER A 4 -17.65 -26.90 22.23
CA SER A 4 -18.83 -26.11 21.85
C SER A 4 -18.40 -25.01 20.90
N TYR A 5 -18.97 -24.99 19.71
CA TYR A 5 -18.93 -23.83 18.84
C TYR A 5 -19.78 -22.74 19.49
N THR A 6 -19.17 -21.87 20.28
CA THR A 6 -19.72 -20.54 20.50
C THR A 6 -19.61 -19.82 19.16
N THR A 7 -20.72 -19.81 18.40
CA THR A 7 -20.93 -18.91 17.28
C THR A 7 -20.74 -17.50 17.82
N THR A 8 -19.52 -16.97 17.64
CA THR A 8 -19.31 -15.53 17.72
C THR A 8 -20.21 -14.97 16.64
N LYS A 9 -21.25 -14.25 17.06
CA LYS A 9 -22.16 -13.54 16.15
C LYS A 9 -21.27 -12.76 15.19
N GLU A 10 -21.34 -13.07 13.89
CA GLU A 10 -20.54 -12.36 12.88
C GLU A 10 -20.76 -10.86 13.09
N LYS A 11 -19.67 -10.10 13.16
CA LYS A 11 -19.77 -8.65 13.25
C LYS A 11 -20.36 -8.18 11.93
N MET A 12 -21.60 -7.72 11.96
CA MET A 12 -22.29 -7.17 10.79
C MET A 12 -22.24 -5.65 10.85
N SER A 13 -22.13 -5.01 9.69
CA SER A 13 -22.30 -3.55 9.59
C SER A 13 -23.77 -3.21 9.34
N PHE A 14 -24.21 -2.02 9.76
CA PHE A 14 -25.48 -1.46 9.30
C PHE A 14 -25.42 -1.00 7.82
N ILE A 15 -24.21 -0.80 7.28
CA ILE A 15 -24.00 -0.64 5.83
C ILE A 15 -24.16 -2.02 5.19
N LYS A 16 -24.95 -2.10 4.12
CA LYS A 16 -25.12 -3.33 3.37
C LYS A 16 -23.81 -3.66 2.65
N VAL A 17 -23.22 -4.80 2.97
CA VAL A 17 -21.99 -5.29 2.33
C VAL A 17 -22.33 -6.55 1.53
N ASP A 18 -21.93 -6.57 0.25
CA ASP A 18 -22.03 -7.78 -0.57
C ASP A 18 -21.04 -8.85 -0.09
N ALA A 19 -21.43 -10.12 -0.12
CA ALA A 19 -20.58 -11.22 0.36
C ALA A 19 -19.26 -11.36 -0.43
N THR A 20 -19.21 -10.85 -1.66
CA THR A 20 -18.01 -10.82 -2.53
C THR A 20 -17.23 -9.51 -2.45
N SER A 21 -17.67 -8.55 -1.62
CA SER A 21 -17.00 -7.26 -1.47
C SER A 21 -15.66 -7.41 -0.74
N ASP A 22 -14.63 -6.75 -1.29
CA ASP A 22 -13.35 -6.59 -0.61
C ASP A 22 -13.46 -5.77 0.69
N PHE A 23 -14.50 -4.95 0.82
CA PHE A 23 -14.64 -3.94 1.87
C PHE A 23 -15.64 -4.33 2.96
N SER A 24 -15.43 -5.49 3.58
CA SER A 24 -16.18 -5.87 4.77
C SER A 24 -15.77 -5.03 6.00
N ILE A 25 -16.58 -5.11 7.07
CA ILE A 25 -16.24 -4.53 8.39
C ILE A 25 -14.95 -5.13 8.99
N HIS A 26 -14.48 -6.25 8.43
CA HIS A 26 -13.21 -6.87 8.79
C HIS A 26 -12.02 -6.32 8.00
N ASN A 27 -12.23 -5.60 6.89
CA ASN A 27 -11.15 -4.98 6.14
C ASN A 27 -10.88 -3.55 6.65
N LEU A 28 -11.81 -2.62 6.41
CA LEU A 28 -11.71 -1.20 6.78
C LEU A 28 -10.38 -0.53 6.34
N PRO A 29 -10.08 -0.49 5.02
CA PRO A 29 -8.85 0.14 4.54
C PRO A 29 -8.97 1.66 4.51
N TYR A 30 -7.84 2.33 4.71
CA TYR A 30 -7.74 3.78 4.66
C TYR A 30 -7.33 4.26 3.27
N GLY A 31 -7.90 5.37 2.82
CA GLY A 31 -7.55 6.00 1.54
C GLY A 31 -7.74 7.51 1.57
N ILE A 32 -7.23 8.18 0.54
CA ILE A 32 -7.46 9.60 0.29
C ILE A 32 -8.42 9.72 -0.89
N PHE A 33 -9.49 10.49 -0.69
CA PHE A 33 -10.50 10.72 -1.72
C PHE A 33 -10.88 12.19 -1.79
N SER A 34 -11.46 12.57 -2.93
CA SER A 34 -12.24 13.79 -3.09
C SER A 34 -13.51 13.47 -3.89
N THR A 35 -14.40 14.45 -4.01
CA THR A 35 -15.61 14.33 -4.82
C THR A 35 -15.78 15.56 -5.69
N SER A 36 -16.63 15.50 -6.72
CA SER A 36 -16.87 16.64 -7.62
C SER A 36 -17.38 17.90 -6.91
N ASP A 37 -18.15 17.69 -5.85
CA ASP A 37 -18.80 18.67 -4.99
C ASP A 37 -17.90 19.13 -3.83
N ASN A 38 -16.87 18.35 -3.48
CA ASN A 38 -15.87 18.76 -2.51
C ASN A 38 -14.46 18.32 -2.96
N PRO A 39 -13.71 19.21 -3.63
CA PRO A 39 -12.40 18.88 -4.21
C PRO A 39 -11.29 18.74 -3.17
N LYS A 40 -11.53 19.05 -1.89
CA LYS A 40 -10.53 18.88 -0.83
C LYS A 40 -10.19 17.38 -0.69
N HIS A 41 -8.91 17.04 -0.64
CA HIS A 41 -8.46 15.69 -0.31
C HIS A 41 -8.74 15.39 1.17
N ARG A 42 -9.37 14.25 1.44
CA ARG A 42 -9.81 13.86 2.78
C ARG A 42 -9.55 12.37 3.01
N ILE A 43 -9.37 12.02 4.29
CA ILE A 43 -9.18 10.63 4.71
C ILE A 43 -10.54 9.93 4.76
N GLY A 44 -10.63 8.80 4.07
CA GLY A 44 -11.80 7.93 4.05
C GLY A 44 -11.48 6.50 4.44
N VAL A 45 -12.50 5.77 4.88
CA VAL A 45 -12.46 4.32 5.12
C VAL A 45 -13.50 3.61 4.26
N ALA A 46 -13.08 2.63 3.48
CA ALA A 46 -14.01 1.88 2.64
C ALA A 46 -14.84 0.86 3.45
N ILE A 47 -16.13 0.78 3.16
CA ILE A 47 -17.08 -0.19 3.72
C ILE A 47 -18.22 -0.45 2.71
N GLY A 48 -18.34 -1.68 2.23
CA GLY A 48 -19.25 -2.02 1.14
C GLY A 48 -18.93 -1.21 -0.12
N ASP A 49 -19.94 -0.52 -0.67
CA ASP A 49 -19.83 0.41 -1.81
C ASP A 49 -19.67 1.88 -1.37
N GLN A 50 -19.43 2.11 -0.08
CA GLN A 50 -19.34 3.45 0.52
C GLN A 50 -17.92 3.75 1.01
N ILE A 51 -17.66 5.03 1.23
CA ILE A 51 -16.51 5.60 1.92
C ILE A 51 -17.03 6.40 3.12
N LEU A 52 -16.54 6.08 4.31
CA LEU A 52 -16.76 6.85 5.53
C LEU A 52 -15.71 7.96 5.63
N ASP A 53 -16.12 9.21 5.55
CA ASP A 53 -15.28 10.41 5.69
C ASP A 53 -14.88 10.63 7.16
N LEU A 54 -13.60 10.40 7.48
CA LEU A 54 -13.12 10.50 8.86
C LEU A 54 -13.11 11.93 9.37
N SER A 55 -12.97 12.93 8.48
CA SER A 55 -12.98 14.35 8.89
C SER A 55 -14.35 14.77 9.45
N VAL A 56 -15.43 14.14 8.96
CA VAL A 56 -16.81 14.40 9.40
C VAL A 56 -17.09 13.79 10.78
N ILE A 57 -16.52 12.62 11.06
CA ILE A 57 -16.79 11.87 12.30
C ILE A 57 -15.65 11.93 13.34
N LYS A 58 -14.59 12.73 13.10
CA LYS A 58 -13.39 12.80 13.96
C LYS A 58 -13.69 13.04 15.45
N SER A 59 -14.77 13.76 15.78
CA SER A 59 -15.19 14.05 17.16
C SER A 59 -15.69 12.82 17.94
N LEU A 60 -16.00 11.73 17.23
CA LEU A 60 -16.40 10.44 17.82
C LEU A 60 -15.19 9.62 18.30
N PHE A 61 -13.98 9.99 17.88
CA PHE A 61 -12.75 9.32 18.29
C PHE A 61 -12.27 9.84 19.66
N ARG A 62 -12.87 9.30 20.72
CA ARG A 62 -12.67 9.77 22.12
C ARG A 62 -11.72 8.89 22.95
N GLY A 63 -10.99 7.98 22.30
CA GLY A 63 -10.05 7.10 22.98
C GLY A 63 -8.82 7.84 23.55
N PRO A 64 -8.10 7.23 24.50
CA PRO A 64 -7.00 7.87 25.22
C PRO A 64 -5.85 8.35 24.32
N VAL A 65 -5.63 7.69 23.17
CA VAL A 65 -4.57 8.07 22.23
C VAL A 65 -5.10 9.09 21.22
N ILE A 66 -6.14 8.74 20.48
CA ILE A 66 -6.59 9.50 19.30
C ILE A 66 -7.30 10.82 19.66
N SER A 67 -7.88 10.92 20.87
CA SER A 67 -8.63 12.12 21.29
C SER A 67 -7.79 13.40 21.27
N LYS A 68 -6.47 13.29 21.42
CA LYS A 68 -5.52 14.41 21.39
C LYS A 68 -5.00 14.74 19.99
N HIS A 69 -5.35 13.92 19.00
CA HIS A 69 -4.79 13.95 17.64
C HIS A 69 -5.88 13.82 16.57
N GLN A 70 -7.12 14.25 16.86
CA GLN A 70 -8.25 14.15 15.92
C GLN A 70 -8.02 14.96 14.63
N ASP A 71 -7.16 15.97 14.69
CA ASP A 71 -6.76 16.83 13.56
C ASP A 71 -6.04 16.08 12.45
N VAL A 72 -5.46 14.89 12.73
CA VAL A 72 -4.87 14.06 11.68
C VAL A 72 -5.89 13.63 10.63
N PHE A 73 -7.17 13.52 11.00
CA PHE A 73 -8.26 13.15 10.08
C PHE A 73 -8.68 14.29 9.13
N ASP A 74 -8.17 15.51 9.34
CA ASP A 74 -8.40 16.65 8.44
C ASP A 74 -7.32 16.82 7.36
N GLN A 75 -6.26 16.01 7.43
CA GLN A 75 -5.08 16.11 6.58
C GLN A 75 -5.37 15.59 5.16
N PRO A 76 -4.68 16.12 4.14
CA PRO A 76 -4.86 15.69 2.75
C PRO A 76 -4.20 14.34 2.43
N THR A 77 -3.44 13.77 3.37
CA THR A 77 -2.65 12.54 3.22
C THR A 77 -2.63 11.75 4.53
N LEU A 78 -2.39 10.44 4.48
CA LEU A 78 -2.36 9.59 5.67
C LEU A 78 -1.10 9.75 6.54
N ASN A 79 -0.07 10.47 6.10
CA ASN A 79 1.23 10.57 6.77
C ASN A 79 1.12 10.94 8.27
N ALA A 80 0.29 11.93 8.62
CA ALA A 80 0.14 12.33 10.02
C ALA A 80 -0.50 11.24 10.88
N PHE A 81 -1.47 10.51 10.33
CA PHE A 81 -2.11 9.38 11.02
C PHE A 81 -1.16 8.17 11.11
N MET A 82 -0.42 7.86 10.03
CA MET A 82 0.65 6.86 10.02
C MET A 82 1.71 7.18 11.08
N ALA A 83 2.08 8.44 11.29
CA ALA A 83 3.07 8.83 12.27
C ALA A 83 2.66 8.60 13.75
N LEU A 84 1.36 8.45 14.06
CA LEU A 84 0.88 8.23 15.43
C LEU A 84 1.23 6.84 16.00
N GLY A 85 1.56 5.88 15.14
CA GLY A 85 2.01 4.55 15.56
C GLY A 85 0.89 3.56 15.91
N TYR A 86 1.33 2.32 16.16
CA TYR A 86 0.49 1.13 16.26
C TYR A 86 -0.73 1.25 17.18
N GLU A 87 -0.57 1.81 18.38
CA GLU A 87 -1.69 1.93 19.34
C GLU A 87 -2.78 2.88 18.84
N ALA A 88 -2.43 3.96 18.15
CA ALA A 88 -3.41 4.88 17.57
C ALA A 88 -4.20 4.20 16.43
N TRP A 89 -3.53 3.40 15.59
CA TRP A 89 -4.19 2.69 14.48
C TRP A 89 -5.15 1.63 15.02
N LYS A 90 -4.73 0.87 16.04
CA LYS A 90 -5.55 -0.15 16.70
C LYS A 90 -6.77 0.48 17.38
N GLU A 91 -6.59 1.59 18.09
CA GLU A 91 -7.68 2.33 18.74
C GLU A 91 -8.68 2.90 17.72
N THR A 92 -8.16 3.48 16.63
CA THR A 92 -8.97 4.01 15.51
C THR A 92 -9.79 2.90 14.87
N ARG A 93 -9.15 1.78 14.53
CA ARG A 93 -9.81 0.60 13.94
C ARG A 93 -10.90 0.04 14.85
N LYS A 94 -10.63 -0.08 16.14
CA LYS A 94 -11.62 -0.56 17.11
C LYS A 94 -12.83 0.39 17.18
N THR A 95 -12.59 1.69 17.22
CA THR A 95 -13.65 2.71 17.19
C THR A 95 -14.48 2.60 15.91
N LEU A 96 -13.85 2.47 14.74
CA LEU A 96 -14.55 2.28 13.47
C LEU A 96 -15.42 1.02 13.45
N GLN A 97 -14.90 -0.10 13.95
CA GLN A 97 -15.67 -1.35 14.04
C GLN A 97 -16.89 -1.21 14.95
N VAL A 98 -16.79 -0.44 16.05
CA VAL A 98 -17.94 -0.14 16.91
C VAL A 98 -18.92 0.74 16.16
N LEU A 99 -18.47 1.89 15.65
CA LEU A 99 -19.32 2.87 14.97
C LEU A 99 -20.06 2.31 13.76
N LEU A 100 -19.44 1.36 13.04
CA LEU A 100 -20.02 0.72 11.85
C LEU A 100 -20.88 -0.51 12.16
N SER A 101 -20.91 -0.98 13.41
CA SER A 101 -21.65 -2.18 13.83
C SER A 101 -23.16 -2.00 13.72
N ASP A 102 -23.89 -3.06 13.37
CA ASP A 102 -25.36 -3.06 13.31
C ASP A 102 -26.04 -2.79 14.67
N CYS A 103 -25.34 -3.06 15.77
CA CYS A 103 -25.80 -2.89 17.15
C CYS A 103 -25.41 -1.54 17.77
N GLU A 104 -24.70 -0.67 17.04
CA GLU A 104 -24.27 0.64 17.54
C GLU A 104 -25.13 1.77 16.94
N SER A 105 -25.74 2.58 17.78
CA SER A 105 -26.68 3.63 17.35
C SER A 105 -25.99 4.97 17.04
N THR A 106 -24.80 5.24 17.61
CA THR A 106 -24.16 6.56 17.58
C THR A 106 -24.05 7.14 16.16
N LEU A 107 -23.60 6.36 15.17
CA LEU A 107 -23.54 6.78 13.77
C LEU A 107 -24.72 6.27 12.94
N LYS A 108 -25.27 5.10 13.29
CA LYS A 108 -26.36 4.45 12.54
C LYS A 108 -27.65 5.27 12.56
N ASP A 109 -28.01 5.81 13.72
CA ASP A 109 -29.32 6.44 13.95
C ASP A 109 -29.26 7.99 13.84
N ASP A 110 -28.06 8.59 13.85
CA ASP A 110 -27.87 10.01 13.54
C ASP A 110 -27.92 10.25 12.03
N VAL A 111 -29.14 10.43 11.50
CA VAL A 111 -29.40 10.64 10.08
C VAL A 111 -28.65 11.87 9.52
N SER A 112 -28.51 12.94 10.31
CA SER A 112 -27.85 14.18 9.88
C SER A 112 -26.34 14.02 9.77
N LEU A 113 -25.71 13.30 10.70
CA LEU A 113 -24.30 12.96 10.62
C LEU A 113 -24.05 11.94 9.50
N ARG A 114 -24.84 10.87 9.47
CA ARG A 114 -24.69 9.76 8.51
C ARG A 114 -24.80 10.23 7.06
N SER A 115 -25.77 11.08 6.74
CA SER A 115 -25.97 11.60 5.38
C SER A 115 -24.79 12.43 4.86
N ARG A 116 -23.97 13.02 5.73
CA ARG A 116 -22.78 13.80 5.36
C ARG A 116 -21.48 13.02 5.51
N ALA A 117 -21.48 11.94 6.30
CA ALA A 117 -20.30 11.14 6.59
C ALA A 117 -20.03 10.05 5.55
N PHE A 118 -21.03 9.61 4.79
CA PHE A 118 -20.88 8.57 3.77
C PHE A 118 -20.95 9.11 2.36
N VAL A 119 -20.05 8.62 1.51
CA VAL A 119 -19.99 8.93 0.08
C VAL A 119 -19.93 7.62 -0.70
N HIS A 120 -20.73 7.48 -1.75
CA HIS A 120 -20.64 6.32 -2.64
C HIS A 120 -19.29 6.30 -3.35
N GLN A 121 -18.63 5.14 -3.39
CA GLN A 121 -17.33 4.98 -4.06
C GLN A 121 -17.38 5.40 -5.54
N SER A 122 -18.51 5.17 -6.21
CA SER A 122 -18.73 5.58 -7.60
C SER A 122 -18.72 7.11 -7.83
N ALA A 123 -18.91 7.90 -6.78
CA ALA A 123 -18.85 9.37 -6.83
C ALA A 123 -17.50 9.93 -6.36
N ALA A 124 -16.60 9.07 -5.87
CA ALA A 124 -15.32 9.47 -5.33
C ALA A 124 -14.20 9.37 -6.38
N THR A 125 -13.26 10.32 -6.31
CA THR A 125 -11.96 10.22 -7.00
C THR A 125 -10.91 9.87 -5.96
N MET A 126 -10.21 8.76 -6.16
CA MET A 126 -9.13 8.31 -5.27
C MET A 126 -7.81 9.00 -5.63
N HIS A 127 -6.99 9.26 -4.60
CA HIS A 127 -5.68 9.89 -4.73
C HIS A 127 -4.58 9.01 -4.12
N LEU A 128 -3.32 9.41 -4.31
CA LEU A 128 -2.20 8.77 -3.62
C LEU A 128 -2.44 8.85 -2.10
N PRO A 129 -2.34 7.73 -1.37
CA PRO A 129 -2.73 7.69 0.04
C PRO A 129 -1.78 8.45 0.97
N ALA A 130 -0.53 8.65 0.57
CA ALA A 130 0.50 9.31 1.35
C ALA A 130 1.49 10.06 0.45
N ASP A 131 2.12 11.09 0.98
CA ASP A 131 3.31 11.69 0.41
C ASP A 131 4.50 10.77 0.67
N ILE A 132 5.04 10.16 -0.40
CA ILE A 132 6.10 9.15 -0.31
C ILE A 132 7.44 9.86 -0.28
N GLY A 133 8.10 9.84 0.88
CA GLY A 133 9.46 10.36 1.03
C GLY A 133 10.48 9.50 0.26
N ASP A 134 10.56 8.22 0.64
CA ASP A 134 11.43 7.23 0.01
C ASP A 134 10.62 5.98 -0.38
N TYR A 135 10.99 5.40 -1.52
CA TYR A 135 10.49 4.11 -1.99
C TYR A 135 11.66 3.14 -2.09
N THR A 136 11.51 1.95 -1.51
CA THR A 136 12.49 0.86 -1.57
C THR A 136 11.82 -0.36 -2.16
N ASP A 137 12.47 -0.98 -3.14
CA ASP A 137 12.03 -2.22 -3.76
C ASP A 137 12.95 -3.38 -3.34
N PHE A 138 12.34 -4.52 -3.02
CA PHE A 138 13.01 -5.71 -2.52
C PHE A 138 12.90 -6.86 -3.50
N TYR A 139 13.95 -7.66 -3.56
CA TYR A 139 14.08 -8.79 -4.47
C TYR A 139 13.79 -10.14 -3.79
N SER A 140 12.68 -10.21 -3.04
CA SER A 140 12.46 -11.25 -2.02
C SER A 140 11.74 -12.52 -2.51
N SER A 141 11.30 -12.57 -3.77
CA SER A 141 10.69 -13.79 -4.34
C SER A 141 11.77 -14.73 -4.89
N ARG A 142 11.91 -15.91 -4.28
CA ARG A 142 12.92 -16.91 -4.68
C ARG A 142 12.72 -17.40 -6.10
N ASP A 143 11.48 -17.65 -6.50
CA ASP A 143 11.15 -18.14 -7.84
C ASP A 143 11.42 -17.08 -8.89
N HIS A 144 11.04 -15.82 -8.60
CA HIS A 144 11.37 -14.70 -9.46
C HIS A 144 12.90 -14.57 -9.63
N ALA A 145 13.65 -14.56 -8.53
CA ALA A 145 15.12 -14.48 -8.54
C ALA A 145 15.78 -15.63 -9.29
N THR A 146 15.25 -16.84 -9.13
CA THR A 146 15.73 -18.05 -9.81
C THR A 146 15.45 -17.98 -11.30
N ASN A 147 14.24 -17.60 -11.72
CA ASN A 147 13.86 -17.51 -13.13
C ASN A 147 14.70 -16.46 -13.86
N VAL A 148 14.87 -15.27 -13.29
CA VAL A 148 15.76 -14.24 -13.83
C VAL A 148 17.20 -14.76 -13.88
N GLY A 149 17.68 -15.37 -12.80
CA GLY A 149 19.00 -15.98 -12.74
C GLY A 149 19.27 -17.00 -13.84
N ILE A 150 18.30 -17.87 -14.13
CA ILE A 150 18.39 -18.88 -15.20
C ILE A 150 18.57 -18.21 -16.56
N MET A 151 17.80 -17.16 -16.85
CA MET A 151 17.88 -16.44 -18.13
C MET A 151 19.25 -15.80 -18.36
N PHE A 152 19.91 -15.32 -17.30
CA PHE A 152 21.20 -14.62 -17.41
C PHE A 152 22.44 -15.50 -17.22
N ARG A 153 22.37 -16.49 -16.32
CA ARG A 153 23.53 -17.25 -15.82
C ARG A 153 23.35 -18.77 -15.93
N GLY A 154 22.20 -19.24 -16.41
CA GLY A 154 21.87 -20.65 -16.50
C GLY A 154 21.39 -21.26 -15.17
N LYS A 155 20.92 -22.51 -15.23
CA LYS A 155 20.27 -23.20 -14.10
C LYS A 155 21.18 -23.41 -12.89
N GLU A 156 22.46 -23.69 -13.11
CA GLU A 156 23.40 -24.00 -12.04
C GLU A 156 23.81 -22.77 -11.22
N ASN A 157 23.76 -21.57 -11.82
CA ASN A 157 24.22 -20.31 -11.20
C ASN A 157 23.09 -19.29 -11.05
N ALA A 158 21.85 -19.78 -10.84
CA ALA A 158 20.65 -18.95 -10.84
C ALA A 158 20.67 -17.90 -9.71
N LEU A 159 20.90 -18.29 -8.46
CA LEU A 159 20.93 -17.34 -7.34
C LEU A 159 22.35 -16.82 -7.08
N MET A 160 22.46 -15.51 -6.85
CA MET A 160 23.72 -14.91 -6.41
C MET A 160 24.01 -15.30 -4.94
N PRO A 161 25.29 -15.39 -4.52
CA PRO A 161 25.66 -15.86 -3.18
C PRO A 161 25.05 -15.08 -2.01
N ASN A 162 24.76 -13.79 -2.19
CA ASN A 162 24.19 -12.91 -1.16
C ASN A 162 22.67 -13.09 -0.98
N TRP A 163 21.96 -13.63 -1.97
CA TRP A 163 20.49 -13.63 -1.99
C TRP A 163 19.88 -14.41 -0.81
N LEU A 164 20.49 -15.53 -0.41
CA LEU A 164 20.07 -16.32 0.75
C LEU A 164 20.59 -15.80 2.09
N ARG A 165 21.34 -14.69 2.10
CA ARG A 165 22.01 -14.15 3.28
C ARG A 165 21.41 -12.84 3.77
N LEU A 166 20.78 -12.07 2.86
CA LEU A 166 20.10 -10.82 3.17
C LEU A 166 18.98 -10.56 2.15
N PRO A 167 17.92 -9.82 2.54
CA PRO A 167 16.89 -9.40 1.60
C PRO A 167 17.47 -8.29 0.70
N VAL A 168 17.94 -8.68 -0.49
CA VAL A 168 18.51 -7.74 -1.46
C VAL A 168 17.42 -6.74 -1.86
N GLY A 169 17.77 -5.45 -1.91
CA GLY A 169 16.86 -4.38 -2.32
C GLY A 169 17.62 -3.15 -2.76
N TYR A 170 16.90 -2.17 -3.30
CA TYR A 170 17.46 -0.91 -3.81
C TYR A 170 16.46 0.24 -3.64
N HIS A 171 16.95 1.47 -3.73
CA HIS A 171 16.10 2.66 -3.69
C HIS A 171 15.41 2.85 -5.05
N GLY A 172 14.08 2.81 -5.05
CA GLY A 172 13.26 3.14 -6.21
C GLY A 172 13.05 4.65 -6.36
N ARG A 173 12.14 5.06 -7.25
CA ARG A 173 11.82 6.47 -7.49
C ARG A 173 10.47 6.85 -6.90
N ALA A 174 10.48 7.54 -5.76
CA ALA A 174 9.25 8.00 -5.12
C ALA A 174 8.40 8.93 -6.01
N SER A 175 9.03 9.83 -6.78
CA SER A 175 8.32 10.84 -7.59
C SER A 175 7.45 10.28 -8.73
N SER A 176 7.64 9.02 -9.10
CA SER A 176 6.89 8.34 -10.17
C SER A 176 5.91 7.29 -9.62
N VAL A 177 5.76 7.18 -8.30
CA VAL A 177 4.69 6.37 -7.72
C VAL A 177 3.37 7.10 -7.91
N ILE A 178 2.40 6.44 -8.52
CA ILE A 178 1.12 7.03 -8.94
C ILE A 178 -0.05 6.15 -8.54
N VAL A 179 -1.25 6.74 -8.44
CA VAL A 179 -2.46 6.03 -8.05
C VAL A 179 -3.02 5.18 -9.20
N SER A 180 -3.72 4.10 -8.86
CA SER A 180 -4.46 3.26 -9.80
C SER A 180 -5.31 4.05 -10.80
N GLY A 181 -5.39 3.55 -12.03
CA GLY A 181 -6.09 4.20 -13.15
C GLY A 181 -5.29 5.28 -13.89
N THR A 182 -4.14 5.71 -13.38
CA THR A 182 -3.28 6.70 -14.08
C THR A 182 -2.64 6.08 -15.32
N PRO A 183 -2.82 6.65 -16.53
CA PRO A 183 -2.21 6.12 -17.75
C PRO A 183 -0.68 6.21 -17.74
N ILE A 184 -0.01 5.09 -18.06
CA ILE A 184 1.45 5.03 -18.22
C ILE A 184 1.82 5.18 -19.70
N ARG A 185 2.70 6.13 -20.00
CA ARG A 185 3.26 6.29 -21.35
C ARG A 185 4.41 5.30 -21.54
N ARG A 186 4.38 4.56 -22.66
CA ARG A 186 5.52 3.72 -23.07
C ARG A 186 6.79 4.58 -23.12
N PRO A 187 7.86 4.17 -22.41
CA PRO A 187 9.06 4.96 -22.36
C PRO A 187 9.89 4.88 -23.63
N SER A 188 10.70 5.91 -23.84
CA SER A 188 11.78 5.91 -24.83
C SER A 188 13.11 6.11 -24.13
N GLY A 189 14.15 5.45 -24.63
CA GLY A 189 15.49 5.52 -24.06
C GLY A 189 16.52 4.86 -24.96
N GLN A 190 17.75 4.78 -24.48
CA GLN A 190 18.83 4.09 -25.18
C GLN A 190 18.70 2.58 -25.01
N THR A 191 18.91 1.85 -26.11
CA THR A 191 18.94 0.39 -26.15
C THR A 191 20.13 -0.07 -26.99
N ARG A 192 20.63 -1.28 -26.74
CA ARG A 192 21.70 -1.89 -27.53
C ARG A 192 21.27 -3.27 -28.00
N PRO A 193 20.42 -3.35 -29.06
CA PRO A 193 19.93 -4.63 -29.56
C PRO A 193 21.04 -5.45 -30.26
N ASP A 194 22.07 -4.79 -30.78
CA ASP A 194 23.24 -5.41 -31.40
C ASP A 194 24.49 -5.02 -30.60
N GLN A 195 25.14 -6.00 -29.97
CA GLN A 195 26.33 -5.78 -29.16
C GLN A 195 27.53 -5.29 -29.98
N THR A 196 27.52 -5.48 -31.30
CA THR A 196 28.61 -5.04 -32.19
C THR A 196 28.45 -3.60 -32.68
N LYS A 197 27.30 -2.96 -32.40
CA LYS A 197 26.98 -1.60 -32.87
C LYS A 197 26.80 -0.61 -31.71
N PRO A 198 26.87 0.71 -31.99
CA PRO A 198 26.48 1.73 -31.03
C PRO A 198 25.02 1.59 -30.56
N PRO A 199 24.69 2.04 -29.32
CA PRO A 199 23.31 2.10 -28.85
C PRO A 199 22.42 2.98 -29.74
N VAL A 200 21.12 2.70 -29.74
CA VAL A 200 20.10 3.46 -30.46
C VAL A 200 19.06 4.01 -29.49
N PHE A 201 18.54 5.21 -29.77
CA PHE A 201 17.46 5.83 -29.01
C PHE A 201 16.11 5.53 -29.65
N GLY A 202 15.12 5.14 -28.85
CA GLY A 202 13.76 4.91 -29.32
C GLY A 202 12.84 4.32 -28.25
N PRO A 203 11.59 3.99 -28.60
CA PRO A 203 10.64 3.41 -27.66
C PRO A 203 11.09 2.03 -27.18
N SER A 204 10.81 1.72 -25.91
CA SER A 204 11.03 0.39 -25.34
C SER A 204 10.25 -0.67 -26.11
N LYS A 205 10.94 -1.77 -26.43
CA LYS A 205 10.37 -2.95 -27.12
C LYS A 205 9.99 -4.08 -26.16
N GLN A 206 10.32 -3.93 -24.88
CA GLN A 206 10.06 -4.93 -23.83
C GLN A 206 9.54 -4.19 -22.59
N LEU A 207 8.33 -3.65 -22.69
CA LEU A 207 7.62 -3.07 -21.54
C LEU A 207 6.88 -4.21 -20.84
N ASP A 208 7.04 -4.29 -19.53
CA ASP A 208 6.57 -5.41 -18.72
C ASP A 208 6.01 -4.92 -17.38
N ILE A 209 5.27 -5.80 -16.71
CA ILE A 209 4.77 -5.59 -15.35
C ILE A 209 5.65 -6.34 -14.34
N GLU A 210 5.62 -5.89 -13.09
CA GLU A 210 6.10 -6.66 -11.94
C GLU A 210 5.01 -6.63 -10.88
N LEU A 211 4.40 -7.80 -10.62
CA LEU A 211 3.33 -7.95 -9.65
C LEU A 211 3.93 -7.98 -8.24
N GLU A 212 3.55 -6.99 -7.43
CA GLU A 212 4.11 -6.79 -6.11
C GLU A 212 3.07 -6.40 -5.07
N MET A 213 3.48 -6.49 -3.81
CA MET A 213 2.82 -5.83 -2.69
C MET A 213 3.82 -4.92 -1.99
N ALA A 214 3.37 -3.73 -1.61
CA ALA A 214 4.17 -2.81 -0.82
C ALA A 214 3.50 -2.57 0.54
N PHE A 215 4.28 -2.08 1.49
CA PHE A 215 3.76 -1.64 2.78
C PHE A 215 4.20 -0.22 3.10
N PHE A 216 3.30 0.53 3.76
CA PHE A 216 3.63 1.85 4.29
C PHE A 216 4.29 1.72 5.65
N VAL A 217 5.37 2.46 5.85
CA VAL A 217 5.98 2.65 7.16
C VAL A 217 5.13 3.65 7.95
N GLY A 218 4.85 3.31 9.20
CA GLY A 218 4.19 4.17 10.17
C GLY A 218 5.19 5.03 10.94
N GLY A 219 5.21 4.90 12.28
CA GLY A 219 6.24 5.53 13.11
C GLY A 219 7.62 5.19 12.57
N GLY A 220 8.46 6.18 12.27
CA GLY A 220 9.81 5.95 11.75
C GLY A 220 10.81 5.50 12.82
N ASN A 221 12.08 5.65 12.53
CA ASN A 221 13.18 5.51 13.49
C ASN A 221 14.16 6.69 13.34
N ARG A 222 14.94 6.97 14.39
CA ARG A 222 15.97 8.01 14.33
C ARG A 222 17.16 7.53 13.50
N LEU A 223 17.82 8.46 12.82
CA LEU A 223 19.05 8.16 12.08
C LEU A 223 20.10 7.57 13.03
N GLY A 224 20.65 6.40 12.67
CA GLY A 224 21.62 5.68 13.48
C GLY A 224 21.02 4.77 14.55
N GLU A 225 19.69 4.72 14.70
CA GLU A 225 18.99 3.82 15.63
C GLU A 225 18.23 2.73 14.84
N PRO A 226 18.76 1.49 14.76
CA PRO A 226 18.10 0.40 14.04
C PRO A 226 16.79 -0.03 14.69
N ILE A 227 15.85 -0.53 13.89
CA ILE A 227 14.63 -1.18 14.38
C ILE A 227 14.93 -2.65 14.66
N PRO A 228 14.81 -3.14 15.90
CA PRO A 228 14.93 -4.56 16.21
C PRO A 228 13.84 -5.37 15.51
N ILE A 229 14.15 -6.59 15.04
CA ILE A 229 13.20 -7.42 14.28
C ILE A 229 11.90 -7.71 15.03
N ASN A 230 11.96 -7.88 16.36
CA ASN A 230 10.79 -8.10 17.21
C ASN A 230 9.88 -6.86 17.32
N LYS A 231 10.36 -5.68 16.90
CA LYS A 231 9.62 -4.42 16.88
C LYS A 231 9.16 -4.01 15.49
N ALA A 232 9.70 -4.60 14.42
CA ALA A 232 9.37 -4.24 13.04
C ALA A 232 7.85 -4.20 12.75
N HIS A 233 7.07 -5.11 13.34
CA HIS A 233 5.61 -5.15 13.18
C HIS A 233 4.88 -3.88 13.67
N GLU A 234 5.44 -3.15 14.64
CA GLU A 234 4.87 -1.89 15.16
C GLU A 234 5.08 -0.73 14.18
N HIS A 235 5.93 -0.90 13.16
CA HIS A 235 6.28 0.11 12.16
C HIS A 235 5.60 -0.12 10.80
N ILE A 236 4.86 -1.20 10.62
CA ILE A 236 4.17 -1.51 9.36
C ILE A 236 2.70 -1.07 9.51
N PHE A 237 2.32 0.00 8.82
CA PHE A 237 0.96 0.56 8.89
C PHE A 237 -0.06 -0.29 8.15
N GLY A 238 0.26 -0.69 6.93
CA GLY A 238 -0.67 -1.42 6.06
C GLY A 238 -0.06 -1.66 4.70
N MET A 239 -0.74 -2.44 3.87
CA MET A 239 -0.23 -2.89 2.58
C MET A 239 -1.05 -2.35 1.41
N VAL A 240 -0.51 -2.46 0.20
CA VAL A 240 -1.13 -2.07 -1.06
C VAL A 240 -0.64 -2.99 -2.17
N LEU A 241 -1.43 -3.12 -3.24
CA LEU A 241 -0.91 -3.75 -4.47
C LEU A 241 -0.01 -2.76 -5.19
N MET A 242 1.03 -3.28 -5.83
CA MET A 242 1.99 -2.50 -6.59
C MET A 242 2.24 -3.18 -7.94
N ASN A 243 2.21 -2.40 -9.00
CA ASN A 243 2.75 -2.80 -10.30
C ASN A 243 3.96 -1.93 -10.60
N ASP A 244 5.15 -2.52 -10.53
CA ASP A 244 6.39 -1.83 -10.87
C ASP A 244 6.70 -1.97 -12.37
N TRP A 245 6.38 -0.92 -13.14
CA TRP A 245 6.44 -0.96 -14.59
C TRP A 245 7.87 -0.89 -15.12
N SER A 246 8.25 -1.88 -15.92
CA SER A 246 9.66 -2.09 -16.29
C SER A 246 9.90 -2.16 -17.80
N GLY A 247 10.76 -1.27 -18.31
CA GLY A 247 11.28 -1.34 -19.68
C GLY A 247 12.51 -2.27 -19.84
N LYS A 248 12.33 -3.60 -19.78
CA LYS A 248 13.40 -4.64 -19.69
C LYS A 248 14.60 -4.41 -20.63
N ASN A 249 14.37 -3.97 -21.88
CA ASN A 249 15.41 -3.72 -22.87
C ASN A 249 16.24 -2.43 -22.64
N LEU A 250 15.69 -1.45 -21.93
CA LEU A 250 16.39 -0.22 -21.55
C LEU A 250 17.46 -0.55 -20.49
N TYR A 251 17.13 -1.43 -19.55
CA TYR A 251 18.04 -1.90 -18.50
C TYR A 251 19.18 -2.79 -19.03
N ALA A 252 18.86 -3.75 -19.91
CA ALA A 252 19.83 -4.73 -20.41
C ALA A 252 21.04 -4.07 -21.12
N SER A 253 20.84 -2.90 -21.72
CA SER A 253 21.89 -2.18 -22.44
C SER A 253 23.01 -1.63 -21.55
N HIS A 254 22.83 -1.59 -20.23
CA HIS A 254 23.75 -0.99 -19.26
C HIS A 254 24.27 -1.97 -18.19
N GLN A 255 23.93 -3.26 -18.26
CA GLN A 255 24.24 -4.29 -17.24
C GLN A 255 25.73 -4.52 -16.93
N TYR A 256 26.66 -3.93 -17.70
CA TYR A 256 28.10 -4.04 -17.45
C TYR A 256 28.64 -3.01 -16.45
N HIS A 257 27.80 -2.38 -15.62
CA HIS A 257 28.25 -1.38 -14.64
C HIS A 257 27.84 -1.71 -13.19
N PRO A 258 28.75 -1.52 -12.20
CA PRO A 258 28.49 -1.78 -10.78
C PRO A 258 27.42 -0.86 -10.16
N TYR A 259 26.92 0.11 -10.92
CA TYR A 259 25.89 1.08 -10.54
C TYR A 259 24.58 0.88 -11.30
N CYS A 260 24.33 -0.31 -11.86
CA CYS A 260 23.21 -0.56 -12.78
C CYS A 260 21.82 -0.19 -12.20
N THR A 261 21.70 -0.09 -10.88
CA THR A 261 20.49 0.40 -10.19
C THR A 261 20.28 1.91 -10.27
N LEU A 262 21.29 2.75 -10.59
CA LEU A 262 21.11 4.20 -10.73
C LEU A 262 20.32 4.59 -12.00
N GLN A 263 20.37 3.77 -13.06
CA GLN A 263 19.54 3.97 -14.25
C GLN A 263 18.18 3.27 -14.18
N ASN A 264 18.01 2.38 -13.18
CA ASN A 264 16.77 1.68 -12.89
C ASN A 264 15.59 2.69 -12.67
N PRO A 265 15.71 3.71 -11.79
CA PRO A 265 14.67 4.71 -11.57
C PRO A 265 14.65 5.89 -12.56
N LEU A 266 15.72 6.14 -13.32
CA LEU A 266 15.84 7.33 -14.17
C LEU A 266 15.41 7.10 -15.64
N LEU A 267 15.49 5.87 -16.13
CA LEU A 267 15.24 5.53 -17.54
C LEU A 267 14.41 4.25 -17.71
N GLY A 268 13.99 3.58 -16.64
CA GLY A 268 13.47 2.21 -16.70
C GLY A 268 12.16 1.94 -15.94
N HIS A 269 12.03 2.45 -14.71
CA HIS A 269 10.81 2.39 -13.91
C HIS A 269 9.95 3.62 -14.16
N PHE A 270 8.83 3.45 -14.88
CA PHE A 270 7.97 4.57 -15.33
C PHE A 270 6.75 4.81 -14.47
N GLY A 271 6.58 3.98 -13.46
CA GLY A 271 5.68 4.24 -12.37
C GLY A 271 5.48 2.99 -11.57
N SER A 272 5.14 3.19 -10.31
CA SER A 272 4.60 2.13 -9.51
C SER A 272 3.14 2.48 -9.22
N LEU A 273 2.24 1.61 -9.67
CA LEU A 273 0.82 1.83 -9.50
C LEU A 273 0.40 1.30 -8.13
N LEU A 274 -0.01 2.18 -7.24
CA LEU A 274 -0.54 1.78 -5.95
C LEU A 274 -2.05 1.59 -6.04
N GLU A 275 -2.52 0.39 -5.71
CA GLU A 275 -3.92 0.13 -5.39
C GLU A 275 -4.07 0.06 -3.88
N ALA A 276 -4.74 1.06 -3.31
CA ALA A 276 -4.86 1.22 -1.87
C ALA A 276 -5.83 0.20 -1.29
N ALA A 277 -5.28 -0.85 -0.68
CA ALA A 277 -5.98 -1.71 0.27
C ALA A 277 -5.21 -1.70 1.60
N ALA A 278 -5.10 -0.54 2.25
CA ALA A 278 -4.41 -0.40 3.54
C ALA A 278 -5.18 -1.11 4.66
N SER A 279 -5.19 -2.44 4.65
CA SER A 279 -5.74 -3.26 5.72
C SER A 279 -4.72 -3.32 6.85
N THR A 280 -5.10 -2.77 8.01
CA THR A 280 -4.43 -3.07 9.29
C THR A 280 -4.94 -4.44 9.77
N SER A 281 -4.62 -5.51 9.04
CA SER A 281 -4.90 -6.85 9.54
C SER A 281 -3.82 -7.18 10.58
N THR A 282 -4.25 -7.24 11.84
CA THR A 282 -3.55 -8.04 12.84
C THR A 282 -3.51 -9.47 12.29
N LEU A 283 -2.37 -9.88 11.75
CA LEU A 283 -2.09 -11.28 11.43
C LEU A 283 -2.47 -12.10 12.68
N PRO A 284 -3.33 -13.13 12.55
CA PRO A 284 -3.61 -14.01 13.66
C PRO A 284 -2.29 -14.62 14.15
N GLN A 285 -1.95 -14.38 15.41
CA GLN A 285 -0.93 -15.16 16.12
C GLN A 285 -1.50 -16.57 16.34
N HIS A 286 -1.50 -17.39 15.29
CA HIS A 286 -1.68 -18.83 15.44
C HIS A 286 -0.73 -19.57 14.50
N ASP A 287 0.14 -20.32 15.15
CA ASP A 287 0.93 -21.45 14.65
C ASP A 287 1.95 -21.16 13.55
N TRP A 288 3.14 -20.73 14.00
CA TRP A 288 4.40 -21.04 13.31
C TRP A 288 5.40 -21.57 14.35
N LEU A 289 5.58 -22.89 14.35
CA LEU A 289 6.84 -23.55 14.71
C LEU A 289 7.85 -23.31 13.58
#